data_AF-A0A6N9PXL9-F1
#
_entry.id   AF-A0A6N9PXL9-F1
#
_cell.length_a   1.000
_cell.length_b   1.000
_cell.length_c   1.000
_cell.angle_alpha   90.00
_cell.angle_beta   90.00
_cell.angle_gamma   90.00
#
_symmetry.space_group_name_H-M   'P 1'
#
loop_
_entity.id
_entity.type
_entity.pdbx_description
1 polymer ?
#
loop_
_entity_poly.entity_id
_entity_poly.type
_entity_poly.pdbx_seq_one_letter_code
_entity_poly.pdbx_strand_id
1 'polypeptide(L)'
;MLTDLERKILRILYNFPHSIKKRMPTIRELEIKTGKDEKTVRSVLNGLVRGGYIESPDGNTQNIKIINTRDYDSPFKRKNTHNKKEVLTNLVSTKVSKK
;
A
#
# COMPACT_ATOMS: atom_id res chain seq x y z
N MET A 1 -9.33 14.27 -2.68
CA MET A 1 -8.25 13.42 -3.23
C MET A 1 -7.06 13.46 -2.28
N LEU A 2 -6.33 12.34 -2.11
CA LEU A 2 -5.15 12.28 -1.25
C LEU A 2 -4.01 13.16 -1.82
N THR A 3 -3.42 13.98 -0.98
CA THR A 3 -2.20 14.74 -1.24
C THR A 3 -1.01 13.80 -1.48
N ASP A 4 0.08 14.32 -2.06
CA ASP A 4 1.30 13.53 -2.27
C ASP A 4 1.89 13.03 -0.94
N LEU A 5 1.81 13.84 0.11
CA LEU A 5 2.29 13.48 1.43
C LEU A 5 1.43 12.38 2.06
N GLU A 6 0.11 12.47 1.96
CA GLU A 6 -0.81 11.42 2.42
C GLU A 6 -0.57 10.10 1.68
N ARG A 7 -0.44 10.13 0.34
CA ARG A 7 -0.11 8.94 -0.47
C ARG A 7 1.23 8.35 -0.08
N LYS A 8 2.23 9.19 0.19
CA LYS A 8 3.56 8.76 0.64
C LYS A 8 3.49 8.09 2.02
N ILE A 9 2.81 8.69 3.00
CA ILE A 9 2.64 8.10 4.33
C ILE A 9 1.88 6.78 4.24
N LEU A 10 0.79 6.73 3.50
CA LEU A 10 0.00 5.52 3.31
C LEU A 10 0.83 4.40 2.64
N ARG A 11 1.66 4.75 1.64
CA ARG A 11 2.61 3.80 1.02
C ARG A 11 3.61 3.26 2.04
N ILE A 12 4.15 4.12 2.90
CA ILE A 12 5.10 3.68 3.95
C ILE A 12 4.39 2.74 4.92
N LEU A 13 3.22 3.11 5.44
CA LEU A 13 2.42 2.27 6.34
C LEU A 13 2.14 0.89 5.74
N TYR A 14 1.82 0.83 4.45
CA TYR A 14 1.60 -0.44 3.75
C TYR A 14 2.89 -1.24 3.58
N ASN A 15 3.97 -0.60 3.11
CA ASN A 15 5.22 -1.31 2.79
C ASN A 15 6.02 -1.72 4.03
N PHE A 16 5.89 -1.00 5.14
CA PHE A 16 6.69 -1.26 6.34
C PHE A 16 6.51 -2.69 6.86
N PRO A 17 5.30 -3.15 7.26
CA PRO A 17 5.04 -4.50 7.74
C PRO A 17 5.33 -5.60 6.70
N HIS A 18 5.15 -5.29 5.41
CA HIS A 18 5.22 -6.28 4.33
C HIS A 18 6.61 -6.44 3.71
N SER A 19 7.49 -5.44 3.80
CA SER A 19 8.72 -5.40 3.00
C SER A 19 9.93 -4.80 3.72
N ILE A 20 9.76 -4.09 4.84
CA ILE A 20 10.87 -3.45 5.55
C ILE A 20 11.10 -4.09 6.92
N LYS A 21 10.06 -4.14 7.77
CA LYS A 21 10.10 -4.69 9.13
C LYS A 21 8.79 -5.42 9.40
N LYS A 22 8.75 -6.47 10.22
CA LYS A 22 7.49 -7.18 10.56
C LYS A 22 6.61 -6.43 11.59
N ARG A 23 6.56 -5.10 11.54
CA ARG A 23 5.75 -4.23 12.42
C ARG A 23 5.34 -2.96 11.70
N MET A 24 4.49 -2.15 12.30
CA MET A 24 4.19 -0.80 11.83
C MET A 24 5.37 0.17 12.09
N PRO A 25 5.50 1.27 11.32
CA PRO A 25 6.55 2.25 11.53
C PRO A 25 6.27 3.08 12.80
N THR A 26 7.34 3.55 13.45
CA THR A 26 7.24 4.58 14.50
C THR A 26 7.03 5.97 13.89
N ILE A 27 6.58 6.94 14.69
CA ILE A 27 6.55 8.36 14.29
C ILE A 27 7.93 8.80 13.78
N ARG A 28 9.01 8.50 14.50
CA ARG A 28 10.38 8.86 14.08
C ARG A 28 10.77 8.27 12.73
N GLU A 29 10.37 7.03 12.43
CA GLU A 29 10.62 6.40 11.14
C GLU A 29 9.81 7.07 10.01
N LEU A 30 8.60 7.54 10.31
CA LEU A 30 7.80 8.35 9.38
C LEU A 30 8.44 9.72 9.14
N GLU A 31 8.93 10.40 10.18
CA GLU A 31 9.65 11.68 10.05
C GLU A 31 10.86 11.54 9.11
N ILE A 32 11.72 10.54 9.36
CA ILE A 32 12.91 10.28 8.53
C ILE A 32 12.53 10.00 7.08
N LYS A 33 11.51 9.16 6.84
CA LYS A 33 11.12 8.79 5.47
C LYS A 33 10.38 9.90 4.71
N THR A 34 9.71 10.79 5.43
CA THR A 34 8.93 11.89 4.83
C THR A 34 9.71 13.19 4.74
N GLY A 35 10.73 13.39 5.58
CA GLY A 35 11.41 14.66 5.77
C GLY A 35 10.53 15.70 6.45
N LYS A 36 9.53 15.26 7.23
CA LYS A 36 8.56 16.12 7.92
C LYS A 36 8.66 15.93 9.42
N ASP A 37 8.32 16.96 10.16
CA ASP A 37 8.27 16.94 11.63
C ASP A 37 7.05 16.15 12.14
N GLU A 38 7.13 15.70 13.39
CA GLU A 38 6.08 14.94 14.06
C GLU A 38 4.69 15.60 13.99
N LYS A 39 4.59 16.92 14.17
CA LYS A 39 3.29 17.62 14.14
C LYS A 39 2.66 17.50 12.76
N THR A 40 3.45 17.69 11.70
CA THR A 40 3.00 17.47 10.32
C THR A 40 2.61 16.01 10.07
N VAL A 41 3.43 15.04 10.51
CA VAL A 41 3.14 13.61 10.35
C VAL A 41 1.83 13.22 11.04
N ARG A 42 1.63 13.67 12.29
CA ARG A 42 0.39 13.40 13.05
C ARG A 42 -0.83 14.04 12.40
N SER A 43 -0.71 15.27 11.91
CA SER A 43 -1.79 15.95 11.18
C SER A 43 -2.22 15.13 9.96
N VAL A 44 -1.27 14.60 9.20
CA VAL A 44 -1.54 13.77 8.03
C VAL A 44 -2.17 12.42 8.43
N LEU A 45 -1.67 11.77 9.49
CA LEU A 45 -2.28 10.54 10.01
C LEU A 45 -3.74 10.77 10.42
N ASN A 46 -4.03 11.89 11.09
CA ASN A 46 -5.41 12.27 11.43
C ASN A 46 -6.27 12.50 10.18
N GLY A 47 -5.70 13.12 9.14
CA GLY A 47 -6.35 13.25 7.83
C GLY A 47 -6.72 11.89 7.22
N LEU A 48 -5.78 10.93 7.26
CA LEU A 48 -6.00 9.57 6.77
C LEU A 48 -7.06 8.80 7.60
N VAL A 49 -7.10 9.00 8.91
CA VAL A 49 -8.16 8.45 9.79
C VAL A 49 -9.51 9.03 9.41
N ARG A 50 -9.62 10.36 9.32
CA ARG A 50 -10.87 11.05 8.92
C ARG A 50 -11.33 10.66 7.52
N GLY A 51 -10.40 10.37 6.62
CA GLY A 51 -10.67 9.88 5.26
C GLY A 51 -11.03 8.40 5.17
N GLY A 52 -11.01 7.65 6.29
CA GLY A 52 -11.34 6.23 6.31
C GLY A 52 -10.30 5.34 5.61
N TYR A 53 -9.05 5.80 5.50
CA TYR A 53 -7.96 5.01 4.91
C TYR A 53 -7.25 4.13 5.95
N ILE A 54 -7.21 4.58 7.19
CA ILE A 54 -6.58 3.88 8.31
C ILE A 54 -7.42 4.03 9.58
N GLU A 55 -7.26 3.09 10.50
CA GLU A 55 -7.74 3.19 11.88
C GLU A 55 -6.55 3.30 12.82
N SER A 56 -6.64 4.19 13.81
CA SER A 56 -5.68 4.31 14.91
C SER A 56 -6.45 4.57 16.20
N PRO A 57 -6.78 3.52 16.98
CA PRO A 57 -7.67 3.65 18.14
C PRO A 57 -7.08 4.48 19.29
N ASP A 58 -5.76 4.55 19.39
CA ASP A 58 -5.00 5.14 20.50
C ASP A 58 -4.04 6.25 20.04
N GLY A 59 -4.07 6.64 18.76
CA GLY A 59 -3.11 7.57 18.18
C GLY A 59 -1.66 7.06 18.16
N ASN A 60 -1.46 5.77 18.47
CA ASN A 60 -0.17 5.10 18.39
C ASN A 60 0.00 4.53 16.99
N THR A 61 1.14 4.82 16.37
CA THR A 61 1.42 4.34 15.01
C THR A 61 1.58 2.82 14.95
N GLN A 62 1.94 2.18 16.06
CA GLN A 62 2.13 0.73 16.11
C GLN A 62 0.82 -0.06 15.95
N ASN A 63 -0.30 0.54 16.35
CA ASN A 63 -1.62 -0.07 16.34
C ASN A 63 -2.46 0.34 15.13
N ILE A 64 -1.83 1.02 14.15
CA ILE A 64 -2.49 1.40 12.91
C ILE A 64 -2.95 0.17 12.15
N LYS A 65 -4.22 0.17 11.72
CA LYS A 65 -4.77 -0.79 10.77
C LYS A 65 -5.06 -0.07 9.46
N ILE A 66 -4.65 -0.66 8.34
CA ILE A 66 -4.96 -0.13 7.02
C ILE A 66 -6.31 -0.70 6.60
N ILE A 67 -7.28 0.16 6.32
CA ILE A 67 -8.61 -0.28 5.86
C ILE A 67 -8.45 -0.68 4.39
N ASN A 68 -8.61 -1.98 4.11
CA ASN A 68 -8.48 -2.53 2.76
C ASN A 68 -9.78 -2.26 1.99
N THR A 69 -9.84 -1.09 1.39
CA THR A 69 -10.98 -0.69 0.56
C THR A 69 -10.83 -1.36 -0.79
N ARG A 70 -11.47 -2.52 -0.95
CA ARG A 70 -11.66 -3.18 -2.25
C ARG A 70 -12.28 -2.23 -3.30
N ASP A 71 -12.81 -1.09 -2.86
CA ASP A 71 -13.58 -0.14 -3.67
C ASP A 71 -12.93 1.23 -3.89
N TYR A 72 -11.77 1.54 -3.30
CA TYR A 72 -11.01 2.72 -3.72
C TYR A 72 -10.03 2.35 -4.81
N ASP A 73 -9.86 3.27 -5.77
CA ASP A 73 -8.84 3.24 -6.80
C ASP A 73 -7.46 3.39 -6.13
N SER A 74 -7.09 2.33 -5.41
CA SER A 74 -5.93 2.28 -4.57
C SER A 74 -4.74 2.28 -5.52
N PRO A 75 -3.85 3.30 -5.47
CA PRO A 75 -2.63 3.33 -6.29
C PRO A 75 -1.65 2.19 -5.93
N PHE A 76 -2.09 1.28 -5.06
CA PHE A 76 -1.37 0.16 -4.48
C PHE A 76 -1.95 -1.19 -4.92
N LYS A 77 -2.98 -1.24 -5.78
CA LYS A 77 -3.48 -2.49 -6.37
C LYS A 77 -2.31 -3.19 -7.07
N ARG A 78 -1.76 -4.24 -6.44
CA ARG A 78 -0.75 -5.08 -7.08
C ARG A 78 -1.37 -5.60 -8.38
N LYS A 79 -0.76 -5.34 -9.52
CA LYS A 79 -1.06 -6.10 -10.73
C LYS A 79 -0.74 -7.55 -10.37
N ASN A 80 -1.74 -8.42 -10.26
CA ASN A 80 -1.52 -9.85 -10.12
C ASN A 80 -0.69 -10.30 -11.34
N THR A 81 0.60 -10.52 -11.16
CA THR A 81 1.47 -11.14 -12.17
C THR A 81 1.42 -12.66 -12.10
N HIS A 82 0.34 -13.22 -11.56
CA HIS A 82 -0.01 -14.63 -11.72
C HIS A 82 -0.95 -14.80 -12.91
N ASN A 83 -0.40 -14.63 -14.12
CA ASN A 83 -0.98 -15.25 -15.33
C ASN A 83 0.05 -15.41 -16.46
N LYS A 84 1.31 -15.77 -16.11
CA LYS A 84 2.30 -16.20 -17.12
C LYS A 84 2.12 -17.66 -17.57
N LYS A 85 1.22 -18.44 -16.94
CA LYS A 85 1.00 -19.85 -17.32
C LYS A 85 -0.01 -20.04 -18.46
N GLU A 86 -0.92 -19.10 -18.73
CA GLU A 86 -1.88 -19.21 -19.84
C GLU A 86 -1.31 -18.85 -21.22
N VAL A 87 -0.18 -18.14 -21.29
CA VAL A 87 0.41 -17.72 -22.57
C VAL A 87 1.23 -18.84 -23.22
N LEU A 88 1.76 -19.78 -22.43
CA LEU A 88 2.61 -20.87 -22.95
C LEU A 88 1.81 -22.10 -23.41
N THR A 89 0.54 -22.25 -23.04
CA THR A 89 -0.30 -23.38 -23.49
C THR A 89 -0.90 -23.16 -24.88
N ASN A 90 -1.01 -21.91 -25.34
CA ASN A 90 -1.63 -21.59 -26.64
C ASN A 90 -0.64 -21.54 -27.81
N LEU A 91 0.67 -21.67 -27.56
CA LEU A 91 1.68 -21.75 -28.62
C LEU A 91 2.01 -23.18 -29.08
N VAL A 92 1.59 -24.20 -28.34
CA VAL A 92 1.86 -25.61 -28.71
C VAL A 92 0.73 -26.22 -29.56
N SER A 93 -0.47 -25.65 -29.54
CA SER A 93 -1.64 -26.22 -30.25
C SER A 93 -1.76 -25.81 -31.73
N THR A 94 -1.02 -24.80 -32.20
CA THR A 94 -1.12 -24.31 -33.59
C THR A 94 -0.15 -24.94 -34.59
N LYS A 95 0.68 -25.92 -34.18
CA LYS A 95 1.61 -26.62 -35.09
C LYS A 95 1.19 -28.02 -35.53
N VAL A 96 0.02 -28.52 -35.12
CA VAL A 96 -0.50 -29.83 -35.58
C VAL A 96 -1.86 -29.65 -36.25
N SER A 97 -1.92 -28.87 -37.33
CA SER A 97 -2.94 -29.01 -38.37
C SER A 97 -2.66 -28.05 -39.53
N LYS A 98 -1.68 -28.38 -40.36
CA LYS A 98 -1.77 -28.11 -41.81
C LYS A 98 -1.19 -29.33 -42.52
N LYS A 99 -2.09 -29.95 -43.29
CA LYS A 99 -1.84 -31.02 -44.26
C LYS A 99 -0.63 -30.72 -45.14
#